data_AF-A0A533RQ48-F1
#
_entry.id   AF-A0A533RQ48-F1
#
_cell.length_a   1.000
_cell.length_b   1.000
_cell.length_c   1.000
_cell.angle_alpha   90.00
_cell.angle_beta   90.00
_cell.angle_gamma   90.00
#
_symmetry.space_group_name_H-M   'P 1'
#
loop_
_entity.id
_entity.type
_entity.pdbx_description
1 polymer ?
#
loop_
_entity_poly.entity_id
_entity_poly.type
_entity_poly.pdbx_seq_one_letter_code
_entity_poly.pdbx_strand_id
1 'polypeptide(L)' 'MAENKAVYLGTGRRKNAVCRVRLVPGTGTITVNKKPAAEYFGREALVNFST' A
#
# COMPACT_ATOMS: atom_id res chain seq x y z
N MET A 1 8.15 -15.70 -21.30
CA MET A 1 9.12 -15.02 -20.41
C MET A 1 8.37 -14.59 -19.16
N ALA A 2 8.23 -15.46 -18.15
CA ALA A 2 7.54 -15.12 -16.90
C ALA A 2 8.56 -14.40 -16.00
N GLU A 3 8.48 -13.07 -15.96
CA GLU A 3 9.31 -12.28 -15.07
C GLU A 3 8.93 -12.64 -13.63
N ASN A 4 9.88 -13.25 -12.91
CA ASN A 4 9.69 -13.74 -11.55
C ASN A 4 9.71 -12.55 -10.59
N LYS A 5 8.68 -11.70 -10.63
CA LYS A 5 8.58 -10.52 -9.76
C LYS A 5 8.37 -10.98 -8.33
N ALA A 6 9.34 -10.68 -7.47
CA ALA A 6 9.22 -10.90 -6.04
C ALA A 6 8.00 -10.12 -5.52
N VAL A 7 6.96 -10.84 -5.14
CA VAL A 7 5.77 -10.27 -4.51
C VAL A 7 5.90 -10.48 -3.02
N TYR A 8 6.02 -9.38 -2.27
CA TYR A 8 6.03 -9.44 -0.83
C TYR A 8 4.62 -9.21 -0.31
N LEU A 9 4.17 -10.11 0.57
CA LEU A 9 2.89 -10.00 1.24
C LEU A 9 3.13 -9.50 2.66
N GLY A 10 2.45 -8.42 3.02
CA GLY A 10 2.50 -7.85 4.36
C GLY A 10 1.10 -7.75 4.96
N THR A 11 1.00 -7.96 6.26
CA THR A 11 -0.22 -7.68 7.03
C THR A 11 0.09 -6.60 8.06
N GLY A 12 -0.81 -5.62 8.19
CA GLY A 12 -0.68 -4.55 9.17
C GLY A 12 -1.93 -4.48 10.05
N ARG A 13 -1.74 -4.18 11.34
CA ARG A 13 -2.85 -4.01 12.29
C ARG A 13 -2.63 -2.79 13.16
N ARG A 14 -3.66 -1.95 13.33
CA ARG A 14 -3.67 -0.85 14.31
C ARG A 14 -5.03 -0.81 15.00
N LYS A 15 -5.03 -0.98 16.33
CA LYS A 15 -6.25 -1.06 17.16
C LYS A 15 -7.19 -2.16 16.62
N ASN A 16 -8.27 -1.77 15.93
CA ASN A 16 -9.27 -2.65 15.34
C ASN A 16 -9.17 -2.73 13.81
N ALA A 17 -8.31 -1.93 13.17
CA ALA A 17 -8.13 -1.93 11.73
C ALA A 17 -7.06 -2.95 11.31
N VAL A 18 -7.34 -3.70 10.23
CA VAL A 18 -6.43 -4.68 9.63
C VAL A 18 -6.27 -4.34 8.16
N CYS A 19 -5.03 -4.31 7.66
CA CYS A 19 -4.71 -4.14 6.25
C CYS A 19 -3.94 -5.36 5.71
N ARG A 20 -4.09 -5.60 4.41
CA ARG A 20 -3.31 -6.59 3.66
C ARG A 20 -2.66 -5.85 2.51
N VAL A 21 -1.33 -5.93 2.43
CA VAL A 21 -0.52 -5.20 1.47
C VAL A 21 0.19 -6.18 0.57
N ARG A 22 0.27 -5.82 -0.71
CA ARG A 22 1.07 -6.52 -1.70
C ARG A 22 2.10 -5.53 -2.24
N LEU A 23 3.37 -5.79 -1.94
CA LEU A 23 4.48 -5.02 -2.45
C LEU A 23 5.03 -5.71 -3.70
N VAL A 24 5.20 -4.94 -4.77
CA VAL A 24 5.80 -5.40 -6.03
C VAL A 24 6.87 -4.38 -6.41
N PRO A 25 8.06 -4.80 -6.86
CA PRO A 25 9.07 -3.87 -7.33
C PRO A 25 8.53 -3.07 -8.53
N GLY A 26 8.60 -1.73 -8.46
CA GLY A 26 8.01 -0.84 -9.46
C GLY A 26 8.07 0.65 -9.08
N THR A 27 7.23 1.46 -9.73
CA THR A 27 7.18 2.94 -9.72
C THR A 27 6.77 3.59 -8.40
N GLY A 28 6.65 2.84 -7.30
CA GLY A 28 6.29 3.39 -5.98
C GLY A 28 4.85 3.92 -5.89
N THR A 29 3.96 3.55 -6.80
CA THR A 29 2.56 3.98 -6.78
C THR A 29 1.77 3.24 -5.69
N ILE A 30 1.24 3.97 -4.71
CA ILE A 30 0.45 3.41 -3.61
C ILE A 30 -1.04 3.62 -3.88
N THR A 31 -1.78 2.51 -3.98
CA THR A 31 -3.24 2.50 -4.12
C THR A 31 -3.90 1.79 -2.95
N VAL A 32 -4.95 2.38 -2.38
CA VAL A 32 -5.74 1.81 -1.28
C VAL A 32 -7.19 1.68 -1.74
N ASN A 33 -7.76 0.47 -1.67
CA ASN A 33 -9.14 0.21 -2.11
C ASN A 33 -9.48 0.73 -3.53
N LYS A 34 -8.55 0.56 -4.48
CA LYS A 34 -8.65 1.04 -5.87
C LYS A 34 -8.64 2.57 -6.04
N LYS A 35 -8.38 3.32 -4.96
CA LYS A 35 -8.21 4.77 -4.97
C LYS A 35 -6.75 5.14 -4.77
N PRO A 36 -6.29 6.30 -5.27
CA PRO A 36 -4.97 6.82 -4.93
C PRO A 36 -4.90 7.12 -3.44
N ALA A 37 -3.72 6.90 -2.83
CA ALA A 37 -3.53 7.11 -1.39
C ALA A 37 -3.93 8.54 -0.95
N ALA A 38 -3.70 9.55 -1.78
CA ALA A 38 -4.07 10.94 -1.51
C ALA A 38 -5.59 11.17 -1.40
N GLU A 39 -6.41 10.43 -2.14
CA GLU A 39 -7.88 10.57 -2.06
C GLU A 39 -8.46 9.74 -0.90
N TYR A 40 -7.81 8.62 -0.56
CA TYR A 40 -8.26 7.76 0.53
C TYR A 40 -7.92 8.34 1.91
N PHE A 41 -6.73 8.92 2.04
CA PHE A 41 -6.28 9.55 3.28
C PHE A 41 -6.54 11.05 3.23
N GLY A 42 -7.59 11.53 3.91
CA GLY A 42 -7.97 12.95 3.93
C GLY A 42 -6.99 13.91 4.64
N ARG A 43 -5.80 13.45 5.05
CA ARG A 43 -4.73 14.28 5.61
C ARG A 43 -3.39 13.83 5.03
N GLU A 44 -2.61 14.79 4.53
CA GLU A 44 -1.28 14.55 3.94
C GLU A 44 -0.33 13.81 4.90
N ALA A 45 -0.43 14.11 6.20
CA ALA A 45 0.37 13.41 7.22
C ALA A 45 0.16 11.88 7.19
N LEU A 46 -1.06 11.41 6.91
CA LEU A 46 -1.34 9.96 6.85
C LEU A 46 -0.79 9.31 5.58
N VAL A 47 -0.59 10.09 4.50
CA VAL A 47 0.06 9.64 3.28
C VAL A 47 1.57 9.52 3.50
N ASN A 48 2.19 10.50 4.15
CA ASN A 48 3.65 10.53 4.35
C ASN A 48 4.15 9.36 5.20
N PHE A 49 3.41 8.93 6.22
CA PHE A 49 3.76 7.76 7.04
C PHE A 49 3.40 6.41 6.39
N SER A 50 2.83 6.40 5.18
CA SER A 50 2.39 5.18 4.49
C SER A 50 3.38 4.66 3.44
N THR A 51 4.51 5.35 3.27
CA THR A 51 5.55 5.09 2.27
C THR A 51 6.60 4.10 2.78
#